data_AF-A0A0R0ACY1-F1
#
_entry.id   AF-A0A0R0ACY1-F1
#
_cell.length_a   1.000
_cell.length_b   1.000
_cell.length_c   1.000
_cell.angle_alpha   90.00
_cell.angle_beta   90.00
_cell.angle_gamma   90.00
#
_symmetry.space_group_name_H-M   'P 1'
#
loop_
_entity.id
_entity.type
_entity.pdbx_description
1 polymer ?
#
loop_
_entity_poly.entity_id
_entity_poly.type
_entity_poly.pdbx_seq_one_letter_code
_entity_poly.pdbx_strand_id
1 'polypeptide(L)'
;MSKIAPRVHTDQATIERLKDLQAALDAELVVELHLRGGATLTGTVVERPSILQFLDEGGNEGTNGVLPLDTGGKSVQRVWLDEVEHFQRLGTC
;
A
#
# COMPACT_ATOMS: atom_id res chain seq x y z
N MET A 1 1.77 19.41 8.56
CA MET A 1 1.92 18.30 9.52
C MET A 1 2.67 17.19 8.79
N SER A 2 3.86 16.83 9.28
CA SER A 2 4.67 15.75 8.73
C SER A 2 3.95 14.41 8.92
N LYS A 3 3.92 13.58 7.87
CA LYS A 3 3.35 12.23 7.93
C LYS A 3 4.45 11.27 8.40
N ILE A 4 4.20 10.52 9.47
CA ILE A 4 5.14 9.54 10.00
C ILE A 4 4.81 8.17 9.41
N ALA A 5 5.83 7.46 8.93
CA ALA A 5 5.72 6.06 8.51
C ALA A 5 6.74 5.20 9.27
N PRO A 6 6.41 3.93 9.57
CA PRO A 6 7.37 3.00 10.18
C PRO A 6 8.62 2.79 9.31
N ARG A 7 8.46 2.89 7.98
CA ARG A 7 9.53 2.74 7.00
C ARG A 7 9.35 3.74 5.86
N VAL A 8 10.48 4.22 5.35
CA VAL A 8 10.56 5.10 4.18
C VAL A 8 11.62 4.59 3.21
N HIS A 9 11.42 4.83 1.92
CA HIS A 9 12.31 4.38 0.85
C HIS A 9 12.86 5.57 0.08
N THR A 10 14.17 5.56 -0.16
CA THR A 10 14.88 6.59 -0.94
C THR A 10 15.51 6.00 -2.20
N ASP A 11 15.53 4.68 -2.33
CA ASP A 11 16.06 3.99 -3.49
C ASP A 11 15.07 4.00 -4.66
N GLN A 12 15.58 4.37 -5.84
CA GLN A 12 14.75 4.57 -7.04
C GLN A 12 14.00 3.29 -7.44
N ALA A 13 14.63 2.12 -7.32
CA ALA A 13 14.03 0.84 -7.69
C ALA A 13 12.80 0.51 -6.83
N THR A 14 12.86 0.74 -5.52
CA THR A 14 11.68 0.54 -4.66
C THR A 14 10.61 1.58 -4.94
N ILE A 15 10.97 2.84 -5.16
CA ILE A 15 10.00 3.89 -5.50
C ILE A 15 9.25 3.56 -6.80
N GLU A 16 9.94 3.07 -7.82
CA GLU A 16 9.33 2.61 -9.08
C GLU A 16 8.38 1.44 -8.84
N ARG A 17 8.79 0.43 -8.07
CA ARG A 17 7.92 -0.67 -7.67
C ARG A 17 6.64 -0.19 -6.96
N LEU A 18 6.75 0.78 -6.05
CA LEU A 18 5.59 1.35 -5.36
C LEU A 18 4.64 2.03 -6.36
N LYS A 19 5.18 2.76 -7.34
CA LYS A 19 4.41 3.41 -8.41
C LYS A 19 3.72 2.39 -9.32
N ASP A 20 4.38 1.28 -9.63
CA ASP A 20 3.78 0.20 -10.41
C ASP A 20 2.61 -0.43 -9.67
N LEU A 21 2.76 -0.68 -8.36
CA LEU A 21 1.66 -1.14 -7.51
C LEU A 21 0.51 -0.13 -7.45
N GLN A 22 0.81 1.17 -7.30
CA GLN A 22 -0.19 2.23 -7.33
C GLN A 22 -0.95 2.29 -8.66
N ALA A 23 -0.26 2.09 -9.78
CA ALA A 23 -0.87 2.10 -11.11
C ALA A 23 -1.71 0.85 -11.37
N ALA A 24 -1.36 -0.29 -10.78
CA ALA A 24 -2.06 -1.56 -10.98
C ALA A 24 -3.25 -1.76 -10.02
N LEU A 25 -3.21 -1.13 -8.84
CA LEU A 25 -4.27 -1.17 -7.83
C LEU A 25 -5.24 0.01 -8.00
N ASP A 26 -6.13 -0.09 -8.99
CA ASP A 26 -7.22 0.86 -9.18
C ASP A 26 -8.28 0.79 -8.05
N ALA A 27 -9.05 1.86 -7.94
CA ALA A 27 -10.21 1.91 -7.06
C ALA A 27 -11.25 0.85 -7.46
N GLU A 28 -12.00 0.35 -6.48
CA GLU A 28 -13.08 -0.64 -6.62
C GLU A 28 -12.61 -2.03 -7.12
N LEU A 29 -11.30 -2.28 -7.18
CA LEU A 29 -10.76 -3.60 -7.46
C LEU A 29 -10.95 -4.53 -6.27
N VAL A 30 -11.41 -5.76 -6.52
CA VAL A 30 -11.37 -6.85 -5.54
C VAL A 30 -10.03 -7.57 -5.70
N VAL A 31 -9.24 -7.60 -4.63
CA VAL A 31 -7.88 -8.12 -4.66
C VAL A 31 -7.58 -9.02 -3.47
N GLU A 32 -6.67 -9.97 -3.69
CA GLU A 32 -5.96 -10.70 -2.65
C GLU A 32 -4.53 -10.16 -2.60
N LEU A 33 -4.15 -9.56 -1.47
CA LEU A 33 -2.81 -9.04 -1.21
C LEU A 33 -1.99 -10.10 -0.48
N HIS A 34 -0.80 -10.39 -1.01
CA HIS A 34 0.20 -11.19 -0.30
C HIS A 34 1.25 -10.25 0.29
N LEU A 35 1.35 -10.26 1.61
CA LEU A 35 2.28 -9.41 2.35
C LEU A 35 3.62 -10.14 2.51
N ARG A 36 4.71 -9.37 2.60
CA ARG A 36 6.08 -9.89 2.81
C ARG A 36 6.23 -10.71 4.10
N GLY A 37 5.30 -10.58 5.04
CA GLY A 37 5.24 -11.40 6.26
C GLY A 37 4.58 -12.77 6.08
N GLY A 38 4.20 -13.15 4.85
CA GLY A 38 3.45 -14.38 4.54
C GLY A 38 1.95 -14.30 4.82
N ALA A 39 1.49 -13.19 5.41
CA ALA A 39 0.07 -12.92 5.61
C ALA A 39 -0.62 -12.61 4.28
N THR A 40 -1.88 -13.00 4.16
CA THR A 40 -2.70 -12.73 2.98
C THR A 40 -3.96 -11.97 3.41
N LEU A 41 -4.31 -10.90 2.68
CA LEU A 41 -5.48 -10.07 2.95
C LEU A 41 -6.35 -10.01 1.70
N THR A 42 -7.62 -10.39 1.81
CA THR A 42 -8.59 -10.23 0.73
C THR A 42 -9.53 -9.07 1.03
N GLY A 43 -9.76 -8.20 0.04
CA GLY A 43 -10.68 -7.08 0.18
C GLY A 43 -10.84 -6.25 -1.10
N THR A 44 -11.57 -5.16 -0.96
CA THR A 44 -11.82 -4.19 -2.04
C THR A 44 -10.95 -2.96 -1.84
N VAL A 45 -10.24 -2.56 -2.88
CA VAL A 45 -9.49 -1.29 -2.90
C VAL A 45 -10.49 -0.15 -2.90
N VAL A 46 -10.51 0.66 -1.84
CA VAL A 46 -11.50 1.75 -1.69
C VAL A 46 -11.19 2.90 -2.65
N GLU A 47 -9.90 3.24 -2.74
CA GLU A 47 -9.38 4.25 -3.64
C GLU A 47 -7.94 3.87 -4.01
N ARG A 48 -7.45 4.44 -5.12
CA ARG A 48 -6.09 4.18 -5.59
C ARG A 48 -5.07 4.50 -4.47
N PRO A 49 -4.05 3.65 -4.25
CA PRO A 49 -3.02 3.91 -3.25
C PRO A 49 -2.40 5.29 -3.40
N SER A 50 -2.04 5.91 -2.28
CA SER A 50 -1.38 7.21 -2.28
C SER A 50 0.10 7.05 -1.94
N ILE A 51 0.99 7.45 -2.86
CA ILE A 51 2.43 7.56 -2.63
C ILE A 51 2.78 8.99 -2.22
N LEU A 52 3.46 9.14 -1.09
CA LEU A 52 3.75 10.43 -0.45
C LEU A 52 5.14 10.42 0.18
N GLN A 53 5.63 11.61 0.52
CA GLN A 53 6.79 11.75 1.42
C GLN A 53 6.36 11.54 2.87
N PHE A 54 7.14 10.75 3.59
CA PHE A 54 7.00 10.46 5.01
C PHE A 54 8.34 10.69 5.72
N LEU A 55 8.27 10.91 7.02
CA LEU A 55 9.42 10.82 7.91
C LEU A 55 9.37 9.48 8.65
N ASP A 56 10.51 8.81 8.78
CA ASP A 56 10.63 7.66 9.68
C ASP A 56 10.85 8.11 11.14
N GLU A 57 10.88 7.16 12.07
CA GLU A 57 11.13 7.42 13.49
C GLU A 57 12.52 8.02 13.78
N GLY A 58 13.47 7.85 12.85
CA GLY A 58 14.81 8.45 12.91
C GLY A 58 14.87 9.88 12.36
N GLY A 59 13.77 10.39 11.80
CA GLY A 59 13.70 11.70 11.15
C GLY A 59 14.25 11.69 9.73
N ASN A 60 14.46 10.53 9.11
CA ASN A 60 14.83 10.46 7.71
C ASN A 60 13.60 10.67 6.83
N GLU A 61 13.76 11.48 5.79
CA GLU A 61 12.73 11.68 4.78
C GLU A 61 12.84 10.65 3.66
N GLY A 62 11.70 10.10 3.26
CA GLY A 62 11.62 9.24 2.10
C GLY A 62 10.20 8.97 1.66
N THR A 63 10.07 8.12 0.66
CA THR A 63 8.80 7.82 0.00
C THR A 63 8.22 6.51 0.52
N ASN A 64 6.92 6.50 0.79
CA ASN A 64 6.15 5.27 0.97
C ASN A 64 4.73 5.46 0.42
N GLY A 65 3.91 4.43 0.42
CA GLY A 65 2.51 4.52 0.03
C GLY A 65 1.57 3.76 0.94
N VAL A 66 0.33 4.22 0.94
CA VAL A 66 -0.76 3.64 1.75
C VAL A 66 -1.88 3.22 0.82
N LEU A 67 -2.33 1.97 0.98
CA LEU A 67 -3.46 1.37 0.31
C LEU A 67 -4.65 1.27 1.30
N PRO A 68 -5.76 1.97 1.05
CA PRO A 68 -7.01 1.75 1.77
C PRO A 68 -7.74 0.51 1.22
N LEU A 69 -7.87 -0.52 2.05
CA LEU A 69 -8.50 -1.79 1.72
C LEU A 69 -9.71 -2.04 2.64
N ASP A 70 -10.87 -2.27 2.05
CA ASP A 70 -12.05 -2.74 2.76
C ASP A 70 -12.10 -4.26 2.75
N THR A 71 -11.90 -4.88 3.91
CA THR A 71 -11.93 -6.34 4.08
C THR A 71 -13.32 -6.88 4.44
N GLY A 72 -14.38 -6.06 4.30
CA GLY A 72 -15.75 -6.41 4.69
C GLY A 72 -15.96 -6.40 6.20
N GLY A 73 -15.00 -5.86 6.96
CA GLY A 73 -15.07 -5.68 8.40
C GLY A 73 -15.81 -4.40 8.81
N LYS A 74 -15.56 -3.92 10.03
CA LYS A 74 -16.20 -2.68 10.54
C LYS A 74 -15.58 -1.39 10.00
N SER A 75 -14.39 -1.44 9.39
CA SER A 75 -13.63 -0.26 8.98
C SER A 75 -12.60 -0.58 7.90
N VAL A 76 -12.37 0.38 7.01
CA VAL A 76 -11.29 0.35 6.00
C VAL A 76 -9.93 0.26 6.68
N GLN A 77 -9.14 -0.74 6.30
CA GLN A 77 -7.78 -0.93 6.76
C GLN A 77 -6.79 -0.15 5.89
N ARG A 78 -5.74 0.39 6.51
CA ARG A 78 -4.63 1.04 5.80
C ARG A 78 -3.45 0.09 5.77
N VAL A 79 -3.14 -0.42 4.59
CA VAL A 79 -2.02 -1.32 4.34
C VAL A 79 -0.88 -0.52 3.74
N TRP A 80 0.35 -0.78 4.17
CA TRP A 80 1.52 -0.15 3.58
C TRP A 80 1.89 -0.83 2.26
N LEU A 81 2.17 -0.06 1.21
CA LEU A 81 2.53 -0.61 -0.09
C LEU A 81 3.89 -1.33 -0.07
N ASP A 82 4.82 -0.91 0.80
CA ASP A 82 6.11 -1.60 0.92
C ASP A 82 5.99 -3.01 1.51
N GLU A 83 4.93 -3.27 2.28
CA GLU A 83 4.62 -4.60 2.80
C GLU A 83 3.96 -5.50 1.75
N VAL A 84 3.42 -4.95 0.66
CA VAL A 84 2.80 -5.73 -0.42
C VAL A 84 3.90 -6.39 -1.27
N GLU A 85 3.99 -7.71 -1.17
CA GLU A 85 4.91 -8.49 -1.97
C GLU A 85 4.40 -8.65 -3.40
N HIS A 86 3.14 -9.05 -3.53
CA HIS A 86 2.39 -9.13 -4.78
C HIS A 86 0.89 -9.12 -4.49
N PHE A 87 0.06 -8.99 -5.52
CA PHE A 87 -1.38 -9.10 -5.40
C PHE A 87 -1.98 -9.93 -6.53
N GLN A 88 -3.15 -10.51 -6.28
CA GLN A 88 -3.98 -11.14 -7.29
C GLN A 88 -5.27 -10.36 -7.45
N ARG A 89 -5.66 -10.10 -8.70
CA ARG A 89 -6.95 -9.49 -9.01
C ARG A 89 -8.02 -10.57 -9.03
N LEU A 90 -9.01 -10.45 -8.15
CA LEU A 90 -10.15 -11.36 -8.07
C LEU A 90 -11.35 -10.84 -8.89
N GLY A 91 -11.43 -9.52 -9.10
CA GLY A 91 -12.50 -8.90 -9.89
C GLY A 91 -12.61 -7.40 -9.67
N THR A 92 -13.82 -6.89 -9.82
CA THR A 92 -14.26 -5.52 -9.52
C THR A 92 -15.58 -5.61 -8.77
N CYS A 93 -15.80 -4.71 -7.80
CA CYS A 93 -17.07 -4.62 -7.08
C CYS A 93 -18.18 -3.95 -7.90
#